data_AF-A0A932DDA2-F1
#
_entry.id   AF-A0A932DDA2-F1
#
_cell.length_a   1.000
_cell.length_b   1.000
_cell.length_c   1.000
_cell.angle_alpha   90.00
_cell.angle_beta   90.00
_cell.angle_gamma   90.00
#
_symmetry.space_group_name_H-M   'P 1'
#
loop_
_entity.id
_entity.type
_entity.pdbx_description
1 polymer ?
#
loop_
_entity_poly.entity_id
_entity_poly.type
_entity_poly.pdbx_seq_one_letter_code
_entity_poly.pdbx_strand_id
1 'polypeptide(L)'
;MTANRHTFPRSSLALSLALACGSILLSVSTARGAPTPAHWLGGSGDWSDPAHWDIGVVPNNTGPSTYGVTIEGPAEDLVVTVSKGITVSRIVSTERIQVAGGGTLAVLGILVNAGEIVAAGGTVRLDNTTADNAGGTIVADGGVVEVVNSTINGGVLRATDKATSLVRFSGDVTLNGVPWVDDGAGEFQIINTKARMLGDYAHRLPAGYRLVLISTYGHFATAQWTVAEGEFVNHGVIE
;
A
#
# COMPACT_ATOMS: atom_id res chain seq x y z
N MET A 1 -30.05 65.53 39.51
CA MET A 1 -29.07 64.44 39.33
C MET A 1 -29.32 63.42 40.42
N THR A 2 -30.28 62.51 40.22
CA THR A 2 -30.62 61.47 41.20
C THR A 2 -31.45 60.40 40.49
N ALA A 3 -30.88 59.20 40.37
CA ALA A 3 -31.44 58.07 39.64
C ALA A 3 -32.42 57.27 40.54
N ASN A 4 -33.62 57.00 40.03
CA ASN A 4 -34.58 56.07 40.60
C ASN A 4 -34.08 54.63 40.41
N ARG A 5 -33.75 53.94 41.51
CA ARG A 5 -33.50 52.49 41.51
C ARG A 5 -34.82 51.76 41.77
N HIS A 6 -35.34 51.10 40.75
CA HIS A 6 -36.37 50.08 40.89
C HIS A 6 -35.73 48.77 41.39
N THR A 7 -36.22 48.28 42.52
CA THR A 7 -35.96 46.95 43.08
C THR A 7 -36.65 45.88 42.24
N PHE A 8 -35.91 44.87 41.78
CA PHE A 8 -36.46 43.61 41.28
C PHE A 8 -36.14 42.46 42.27
N PRO A 9 -37.07 41.52 42.51
CA PRO A 9 -36.93 40.50 43.53
C PRO A 9 -36.10 39.29 43.08
N ARG A 10 -35.58 38.58 44.10
CA ARG A 10 -34.76 37.38 44.05
C ARG A 10 -35.47 36.21 43.36
N SER A 11 -34.88 35.70 42.27
CA SER A 11 -35.16 34.38 41.71
C SER A 11 -33.95 33.46 41.96
N SER A 12 -34.18 32.46 42.80
CA SER A 12 -33.31 31.33 43.08
C SER A 12 -33.09 30.48 41.82
N LEU A 13 -31.85 30.44 41.33
CA LEU A 13 -31.40 29.42 40.38
C LEU A 13 -30.41 28.49 41.08
N ALA A 14 -30.86 27.26 41.29
CA ALA A 14 -30.06 26.16 41.77
C ALA A 14 -28.97 25.82 40.74
N LEU A 15 -27.73 25.72 41.23
CA LEU A 15 -26.55 25.32 40.48
C LEU A 15 -26.58 23.80 40.30
N SER A 16 -27.13 23.31 39.19
CA SER A 16 -27.06 21.90 38.80
C SER A 16 -25.73 21.63 38.09
N LEU A 17 -24.76 21.07 38.85
CA LEU A 17 -23.47 20.58 38.36
C LEU A 17 -23.69 19.28 37.57
N ALA A 18 -23.76 19.37 36.24
CA ALA A 18 -23.79 18.19 35.38
C ALA A 18 -22.38 17.60 35.29
N LEU A 19 -22.16 16.45 35.94
CA LEU A 19 -20.97 15.63 35.78
C LEU A 19 -21.02 14.97 34.39
N ALA A 20 -20.27 15.51 33.43
CA ALA A 20 -20.04 14.83 32.16
C ALA A 20 -19.08 13.65 32.39
N CYS A 21 -19.62 12.45 32.61
CA CYS A 21 -18.88 11.21 32.46
C CYS A 21 -18.50 11.05 30.98
N GLY A 22 -17.35 11.60 30.60
CA GLY A 22 -16.72 11.33 29.32
C GLY A 22 -16.36 9.85 29.25
N SER A 23 -17.12 9.08 28.47
CA SER A 23 -16.78 7.72 28.08
C SER A 23 -15.49 7.76 27.27
N ILE A 24 -14.35 7.55 27.92
CA ILE A 24 -13.10 7.23 27.24
C ILE A 24 -13.33 5.84 26.64
N LEU A 25 -13.62 5.80 25.33
CA LEU A 25 -13.40 4.61 24.53
C LEU A 25 -11.90 4.30 24.63
N LEU A 26 -11.53 3.37 25.53
CA LEU A 26 -10.25 2.69 25.46
C LEU A 26 -10.27 1.92 24.15
N SER A 27 -9.68 2.50 23.11
CA SER A 27 -9.27 1.75 21.94
C SER A 27 -8.28 0.70 22.43
N VAL A 28 -8.75 -0.55 22.58
CA VAL A 28 -7.86 -1.69 22.77
C VAL A 28 -7.13 -1.86 21.45
N SER A 29 -6.02 -1.15 21.28
CA SER A 29 -5.02 -1.57 20.31
C SER A 29 -4.48 -2.89 20.83
N THR A 30 -4.92 -3.99 20.23
CA THR A 30 -4.22 -5.26 20.41
C THR A 30 -2.78 -5.02 19.98
N ALA A 31 -1.87 -4.90 20.94
CA ALA A 31 -0.45 -4.92 20.67
C ALA A 31 -0.14 -6.28 20.06
N ARG A 32 -0.14 -6.37 18.72
CA ARG A 32 0.43 -7.53 18.05
C ARG A 32 1.90 -7.54 18.42
N GLY A 33 2.39 -8.68 18.93
CA GLY A 33 3.80 -8.86 19.20
C GLY A 33 4.62 -8.50 17.96
N ALA A 34 5.83 -7.96 18.17
CA ALA A 34 6.71 -7.62 17.07
C ALA A 34 6.91 -8.86 16.17
N PRO A 35 6.93 -8.70 14.82
CA PRO A 35 7.14 -9.82 13.93
C PRO A 35 8.46 -10.54 14.24
N THR A 36 8.48 -11.86 14.17
CA THR A 36 9.70 -12.67 14.27
C THR A 36 10.65 -12.27 13.13
N PRO A 37 11.87 -11.79 13.45
CA PRO A 37 12.83 -11.43 12.41
C PRO A 37 13.29 -12.70 11.68
N ALA A 38 13.41 -12.60 10.36
CA ALA A 38 13.96 -13.64 9.50
C ALA A 38 14.86 -12.98 8.45
N HIS A 39 16.08 -13.49 8.34
CA HIS A 39 17.11 -12.95 7.46
C HIS A 39 17.42 -13.96 6.35
N TRP A 40 17.48 -13.45 5.12
CA TRP A 40 17.96 -14.23 3.99
C TRP A 40 19.48 -14.46 4.13
N LEU A 41 19.91 -15.71 4.03
CA LEU A 41 21.32 -16.09 4.25
C LEU A 41 22.24 -15.76 3.07
N GLY A 42 21.69 -15.32 1.94
CA GLY A 42 22.43 -14.89 0.75
C GLY A 42 22.30 -15.84 -0.44
N GLY A 43 22.78 -15.39 -1.60
CA GLY A 43 22.62 -16.08 -2.87
C GLY A 43 21.18 -16.01 -3.42
N SER A 44 21.03 -16.29 -4.72
CA SER A 44 19.71 -16.41 -5.35
C SER A 44 19.07 -17.74 -5.02
N GLY A 45 17.76 -17.76 -4.82
CA GLY A 45 17.05 -18.97 -4.38
C GLY A 45 15.55 -18.77 -4.23
N ASP A 46 14.83 -19.85 -3.88
CA ASP A 46 13.38 -19.80 -3.64
C ASP A 46 13.08 -19.49 -2.16
N TRP A 47 12.17 -18.55 -1.93
CA TRP A 47 11.67 -18.17 -0.61
C TRP A 47 11.18 -19.37 0.20
N SER A 48 10.63 -20.38 -0.47
CA SER A 48 10.05 -21.58 0.15
C SER A 48 11.09 -22.61 0.61
N ASP A 49 12.37 -22.36 0.39
CA ASP A 49 13.44 -23.22 0.90
C ASP A 49 13.89 -22.75 2.29
N PRO A 50 13.64 -23.53 3.36
CA PRO A 50 14.05 -23.16 4.71
C PRO A 50 15.56 -23.01 4.88
N ALA A 51 16.38 -23.59 3.99
CA ALA A 51 17.84 -23.48 4.05
C ALA A 51 18.35 -22.08 3.71
N HIS A 52 17.54 -21.22 3.10
CA HIS A 52 17.90 -19.82 2.84
C HIS A 52 17.55 -18.86 3.99
N TRP A 53 16.95 -19.36 5.07
CA TRP A 53 16.52 -18.55 6.21
C TRP A 53 17.33 -18.87 7.47
N ASP A 54 17.80 -17.84 8.15
CA ASP A 54 18.55 -17.95 9.41
C ASP A 54 17.79 -18.67 10.53
N ILE A 55 16.47 -18.54 10.56
CA ILE A 55 15.58 -19.20 11.52
C ILE A 55 15.28 -20.67 11.17
N GLY A 56 15.80 -21.19 10.06
CA GLY A 56 15.64 -22.59 9.63
C GLY A 56 14.21 -22.99 9.27
N VAL A 57 13.31 -22.02 9.11
CA VAL A 57 11.91 -22.20 8.70
C VAL A 57 11.52 -21.11 7.71
N VAL A 58 10.54 -21.41 6.86
CA VAL A 58 10.04 -20.45 5.85
C VAL A 58 9.18 -19.37 6.51
N PRO A 59 9.54 -18.08 6.41
CA PRO A 59 8.70 -16.97 6.85
C PRO A 59 7.42 -16.90 6.01
N ASN A 60 6.30 -17.29 6.61
CA ASN A 60 4.98 -17.22 6.00
C ASN A 60 3.89 -17.15 7.09
N ASN A 61 3.12 -16.07 7.11
CA ASN A 61 2.08 -15.75 8.09
C ASN A 61 0.80 -16.61 7.92
N THR A 62 0.93 -17.91 7.69
CA THR A 62 -0.21 -18.84 7.58
C THR A 62 -0.66 -19.41 8.93
N GLY A 63 0.10 -19.15 9.99
CA GLY A 63 -0.16 -19.61 11.36
C GLY A 63 -0.24 -18.47 12.38
N PRO A 64 -0.04 -18.75 13.67
CA PRO A 64 -0.09 -17.72 14.72
C PRO A 64 1.11 -16.77 14.69
N SER A 65 2.20 -17.18 14.04
CA SER A 65 3.41 -16.39 13.90
C SER A 65 3.27 -15.33 12.81
N THR A 66 3.84 -14.16 13.07
CA THR A 66 4.02 -13.09 12.09
C THR A 66 5.49 -12.85 11.86
N TYR A 67 5.92 -12.69 10.61
CA TYR A 67 7.32 -12.53 10.25
C TYR A 67 7.65 -11.14 9.73
N GLY A 68 8.84 -10.68 10.08
CA GLY A 68 9.50 -9.51 9.49
C GLY A 68 10.76 -9.97 8.79
N VAL A 69 10.81 -9.77 7.49
CA VAL A 69 11.86 -10.29 6.62
C VAL A 69 12.86 -9.20 6.27
N THR A 70 14.15 -9.55 6.31
CA THR A 70 15.23 -8.74 5.78
C THR A 70 15.96 -9.53 4.69
N ILE A 71 16.02 -8.97 3.49
CA ILE A 71 16.74 -9.51 2.33
C ILE A 71 17.75 -8.44 1.90
N GLU A 72 18.97 -8.59 2.40
CA GLU A 72 20.11 -7.71 2.12
C GLU A 72 21.28 -8.61 1.74
N GLY A 73 21.93 -8.35 0.60
CA GLY A 73 23.06 -9.13 0.11
C GLY A 73 24.27 -8.24 -0.20
N PRO A 74 25.50 -8.78 -0.12
CA PRO A 74 26.68 -8.09 -0.62
C PRO A 74 26.83 -8.16 -2.15
N ALA A 75 25.93 -8.89 -2.82
CA ALA A 75 26.06 -9.25 -4.22
C ALA A 75 25.09 -8.44 -5.07
N GLU A 76 25.64 -7.73 -6.04
CA GLU A 76 24.87 -7.17 -7.16
C GLU A 76 24.22 -8.37 -7.89
N ASP A 77 22.90 -8.38 -8.06
CA ASP A 77 22.08 -9.42 -8.73
C ASP A 77 21.55 -10.60 -7.88
N LEU A 78 21.43 -10.46 -6.56
CA LEU A 78 20.69 -11.44 -5.75
C LEU A 78 19.19 -11.44 -6.13
N VAL A 79 18.66 -12.61 -6.50
CA VAL A 79 17.24 -12.81 -6.83
C VAL A 79 16.59 -13.81 -5.87
N VAL A 80 15.68 -13.31 -5.03
CA VAL A 80 14.79 -14.15 -4.22
C VAL A 80 13.52 -14.43 -5.01
N THR A 81 13.25 -15.71 -5.30
CA THR A 81 12.06 -16.13 -6.05
C THR A 81 10.94 -16.51 -5.11
N VAL A 82 9.74 -15.97 -5.35
CA VAL A 82 8.50 -16.38 -4.69
C VAL A 82 7.68 -17.20 -5.68
N SER A 83 7.68 -18.53 -5.52
CA SER A 83 6.97 -19.47 -6.40
C SER A 83 5.61 -19.95 -5.87
N LYS A 84 5.25 -19.55 -4.64
CA LYS A 84 4.02 -19.97 -3.92
C LYS A 84 3.39 -18.78 -3.19
N GLY A 85 2.28 -19.03 -2.50
CA GLY A 85 1.64 -18.03 -1.64
C GLY A 85 2.45 -17.75 -0.37
N ILE A 86 3.00 -16.56 -0.26
CA ILE A 86 3.76 -16.01 0.87
C ILE A 86 3.05 -14.79 1.41
N THR A 87 2.85 -14.73 2.71
CA THR A 87 2.34 -13.54 3.41
C THR A 87 3.31 -13.17 4.53
N VAL A 88 3.69 -11.90 4.63
CA VAL A 88 4.54 -11.39 5.71
C VAL A 88 4.05 -10.04 6.22
N SER A 89 4.41 -9.70 7.47
CA SER A 89 3.99 -8.44 8.08
C SER A 89 4.93 -7.30 7.73
N ARG A 90 6.20 -7.62 7.44
CA ARG A 90 7.22 -6.64 7.12
C ARG A 90 8.25 -7.21 6.14
N ILE A 91 8.71 -6.38 5.22
CA ILE A 91 9.89 -6.64 4.37
C ILE A 91 10.81 -5.43 4.44
N VAL A 92 12.11 -5.68 4.56
CA VAL A 92 13.19 -4.76 4.18
C VAL A 92 14.00 -5.44 3.11
N SER A 93 14.18 -4.79 1.96
CA SER A 93 15.01 -5.35 0.91
C SER A 93 15.77 -4.30 0.12
N THR A 94 17.04 -4.61 -0.14
CA THR A 94 17.91 -3.91 -1.11
C THR A 94 18.05 -4.68 -2.42
N GLU A 95 17.46 -5.87 -2.50
CA GLU A 95 17.70 -6.85 -3.56
C GLU A 95 16.49 -7.03 -4.48
N ARG A 96 16.61 -7.91 -5.47
CA ARG A 96 15.49 -8.28 -6.33
C ARG A 96 14.64 -9.38 -5.69
N ILE A 97 13.35 -9.11 -5.52
CA ILE A 97 12.35 -10.11 -5.17
C ILE A 97 11.47 -10.37 -6.38
N GLN A 98 11.48 -11.59 -6.90
CA GLN A 98 10.73 -11.98 -8.10
C GLN A 98 9.61 -12.95 -7.76
N VAL A 99 8.36 -12.53 -7.96
CA VAL A 99 7.18 -13.39 -7.81
C VAL A 99 6.87 -14.06 -9.14
N ALA A 100 7.20 -15.35 -9.23
CA ALA A 100 6.99 -16.14 -10.44
C ALA A 100 5.51 -16.47 -10.68
N GLY A 101 5.18 -16.92 -11.89
CA GLY A 101 3.83 -17.39 -12.24
C GLY A 101 3.27 -18.42 -11.23
N GLY A 102 2.07 -18.16 -10.71
CA GLY A 102 1.45 -18.96 -9.65
C GLY A 102 1.88 -18.62 -8.22
N GLY A 103 2.91 -17.80 -8.05
CA GLY A 103 3.34 -17.24 -6.77
C GLY A 103 2.52 -16.02 -6.35
N THR A 104 2.49 -15.74 -5.06
CA THR A 104 1.93 -14.51 -4.50
C THR A 104 2.79 -14.04 -3.33
N LEU A 105 3.18 -12.78 -3.33
CA LEU A 105 3.81 -12.11 -2.19
C LEU A 105 2.84 -11.08 -1.62
N ALA A 106 2.30 -11.31 -0.43
CA ALA A 106 1.47 -10.37 0.28
C ALA A 106 2.23 -9.73 1.45
N VAL A 107 2.25 -8.40 1.50
CA VAL A 107 2.78 -7.60 2.62
C VAL A 107 1.60 -6.96 3.34
N LEU A 108 1.55 -7.13 4.67
CA LEU A 108 0.41 -6.70 5.51
C LEU A 108 0.75 -5.60 6.53
N GLY A 109 1.73 -4.75 6.22
CA GLY A 109 2.24 -3.80 7.22
C GLY A 109 3.31 -2.87 6.69
N ILE A 110 4.58 -3.23 6.81
CA ILE A 110 5.68 -2.33 6.44
C ILE A 110 6.46 -2.91 5.27
N LEU A 111 6.68 -2.11 4.23
CA LEU A 111 7.64 -2.40 3.18
C LEU A 111 8.72 -1.33 3.19
N VAL A 112 9.99 -1.73 3.24
CA VAL A 112 11.13 -0.87 2.91
C VAL A 112 11.79 -1.49 1.70
N ASN A 113 11.68 -0.85 0.54
CA ASN A 113 12.24 -1.34 -0.71
C ASN A 113 13.23 -0.31 -1.29
N ALA A 114 14.50 -0.70 -1.28
CA ALA A 114 15.57 0.00 -2.00
C ALA A 114 16.07 -0.80 -3.21
N GLY A 115 15.48 -1.98 -3.48
CA GLY A 115 15.77 -2.84 -4.62
C GLY A 115 14.61 -2.90 -5.62
N GLU A 116 14.35 -4.09 -6.14
CA GLU A 116 13.34 -4.30 -7.17
C GLU A 116 12.37 -5.43 -6.79
N ILE A 117 11.07 -5.12 -6.71
CA ILE A 117 10.05 -6.14 -6.44
C ILE A 117 9.24 -6.35 -7.71
N VAL A 118 9.29 -7.56 -8.27
CA VAL A 118 8.74 -7.85 -9.59
C VAL A 118 7.67 -8.94 -9.52
N ALA A 119 6.46 -8.61 -9.93
CA ALA A 119 5.42 -9.57 -10.26
C ALA A 119 5.69 -10.16 -11.66
N ALA A 120 6.61 -11.13 -11.75
CA ALA A 120 7.03 -11.81 -12.97
C ALA A 120 6.06 -12.95 -13.36
N GLY A 121 4.82 -12.58 -13.69
CA GLY A 121 3.71 -13.51 -13.92
C GLY A 121 2.93 -13.91 -12.66
N GLY A 122 3.47 -13.64 -11.47
CA GLY A 122 2.78 -13.82 -10.19
C GLY A 122 2.03 -12.58 -9.71
N THR A 123 1.77 -12.52 -8.40
CA THR A 123 1.12 -11.36 -7.77
C THR A 123 1.94 -10.79 -6.62
N VAL A 124 2.22 -9.49 -6.67
CA VAL A 124 2.70 -8.71 -5.52
C VAL A 124 1.49 -7.97 -4.96
N ARG A 125 1.17 -8.16 -3.69
CA ARG A 125 0.04 -7.52 -3.02
C ARG A 125 0.51 -6.73 -1.81
N LEU A 126 0.29 -5.42 -1.84
CA LEU A 126 0.41 -4.54 -0.69
C LEU A 126 -0.99 -4.33 -0.11
N ASP A 127 -1.22 -4.79 1.11
CA ASP A 127 -2.54 -4.73 1.75
C ASP A 127 -2.39 -4.09 3.13
N ASN A 128 -3.03 -2.95 3.36
CA ASN A 128 -2.84 -2.15 4.57
C ASN A 128 -1.34 -1.88 4.85
N THR A 129 -0.57 -1.63 3.79
CA THR A 129 0.88 -1.48 3.85
C THR A 129 1.29 -0.01 3.77
N THR A 130 2.23 0.37 4.62
CA THR A 130 3.02 1.60 4.47
C THR A 130 4.37 1.22 3.86
N ALA A 131 4.56 1.58 2.59
CA ALA A 131 5.78 1.33 1.85
C ALA A 131 6.66 2.59 1.83
N ASP A 132 7.88 2.46 2.31
CA ASP A 132 9.01 3.31 1.93
C ASP A 132 9.70 2.64 0.74
N ASN A 133 9.42 3.14 -0.45
CA ASN A 133 9.95 2.64 -1.71
C ASN A 133 11.00 3.62 -2.26
N ALA A 134 11.56 4.51 -1.43
CA ALA A 134 12.56 5.47 -1.85
C ALA A 134 13.81 4.77 -2.39
N GLY A 135 14.09 4.95 -3.67
CA GLY A 135 15.21 4.31 -4.38
C GLY A 135 14.87 2.95 -5.01
N GLY A 136 13.70 2.38 -4.70
CA GLY A 136 13.25 1.10 -5.24
C GLY A 136 12.26 1.20 -6.40
N THR A 137 12.03 0.08 -7.07
CA THR A 137 10.98 -0.07 -8.10
C THR A 137 10.09 -1.27 -7.78
N ILE A 138 8.78 -1.10 -7.94
CA ILE A 138 7.81 -2.20 -7.91
C ILE A 138 7.24 -2.36 -9.32
N VAL A 139 7.37 -3.56 -9.88
CA VAL A 139 7.15 -3.84 -11.29
C VAL A 139 6.08 -4.92 -11.47
N ALA A 140 5.09 -4.64 -12.30
CA ALA A 140 4.28 -5.66 -12.94
C ALA A 140 4.95 -6.09 -14.24
N ASP A 141 5.55 -7.30 -14.28
CA ASP A 141 6.19 -7.85 -15.47
C ASP A 141 5.52 -9.13 -15.96
N GLY A 142 4.40 -8.96 -16.66
CA GLY A 142 3.52 -10.03 -17.07
C GLY A 142 2.67 -10.60 -15.94
N GLY A 143 2.78 -10.05 -14.73
CA GLY A 143 1.98 -10.35 -13.55
C GLY A 143 1.26 -9.13 -13.00
N VAL A 144 0.81 -9.21 -11.74
CA VAL A 144 -0.04 -8.20 -11.11
C VAL A 144 0.62 -7.59 -9.87
N VAL A 145 0.65 -6.26 -9.80
CA VAL A 145 0.91 -5.51 -8.58
C VAL A 145 -0.44 -4.99 -8.06
N GLU A 146 -0.86 -5.41 -6.88
CA GLU A 146 -2.07 -4.92 -6.22
C GLU A 146 -1.70 -4.04 -5.03
N VAL A 147 -2.23 -2.82 -5.00
CA VAL A 147 -2.06 -1.86 -3.91
C VAL A 147 -3.43 -1.60 -3.30
N VAL A 148 -3.62 -2.07 -2.07
CA VAL A 148 -4.90 -2.08 -1.37
C VAL A 148 -4.79 -1.40 -0.01
N ASN A 149 -5.58 -0.35 0.22
CA ASN A 149 -5.59 0.40 1.49
C ASN A 149 -4.17 0.81 1.96
N SER A 150 -3.30 1.18 1.02
CA SER A 150 -1.86 1.28 1.27
C SER A 150 -1.32 2.65 0.92
N THR A 151 -0.23 3.02 1.58
CA THR A 151 0.56 4.22 1.28
C THR A 151 1.90 3.81 0.67
N ILE A 152 2.30 4.44 -0.43
CA ILE A 152 3.63 4.25 -1.03
C ILE A 152 4.35 5.61 -1.07
N ASN A 153 5.57 5.66 -0.56
CA ASN A 153 6.42 6.83 -0.54
C ASN A 153 7.65 6.59 -1.43
N GLY A 154 7.84 7.43 -2.45
CA GLY A 154 9.02 7.40 -3.32
C GLY A 154 9.10 6.21 -4.29
N GLY A 155 10.16 6.24 -5.11
CA GLY A 155 10.46 5.20 -6.09
C GLY A 155 9.43 5.12 -7.22
N VAL A 156 9.44 4.02 -7.98
CA VAL A 156 8.63 3.89 -9.20
C VAL A 156 7.66 2.72 -9.11
N LEU A 157 6.43 2.93 -9.61
CA LEU A 157 5.52 1.85 -10.01
C LEU A 157 5.61 1.68 -11.53
N ARG A 158 5.86 0.45 -11.99
CA ARG A 158 6.03 0.18 -13.43
C ARG A 158 5.16 -0.97 -13.91
N ALA A 159 4.49 -0.79 -15.05
CA ALA A 159 3.91 -1.85 -15.85
C ALA A 159 4.75 -2.03 -17.12
N THR A 160 5.27 -3.23 -17.37
CA THR A 160 6.05 -3.49 -18.59
C THR A 160 5.17 -3.64 -19.83
N ASP A 161 5.77 -3.64 -21.02
CA ASP A 161 5.10 -3.80 -22.32
C ASP A 161 4.55 -5.23 -22.55
N LYS A 162 3.61 -5.65 -21.69
CA LYS A 162 2.88 -6.91 -21.78
C LYS A 162 1.43 -6.66 -21.36
N ALA A 163 0.48 -7.18 -22.13
CA ALA A 163 -0.96 -7.06 -21.82
C ALA A 163 -1.38 -7.65 -20.46
N THR A 164 -0.53 -8.49 -19.86
CA THR A 164 -0.76 -9.07 -18.53
C THR A 164 -0.03 -8.33 -17.40
N SER A 165 0.74 -7.29 -17.70
CA SER A 165 1.38 -6.40 -16.72
C SER A 165 0.36 -5.41 -16.17
N LEU A 166 -0.18 -5.70 -14.98
CA LEU A 166 -1.25 -4.91 -14.39
C LEU A 166 -0.85 -4.32 -13.03
N VAL A 167 -0.99 -3.01 -12.87
CA VAL A 167 -0.93 -2.34 -11.57
C VAL A 167 -2.35 -1.96 -11.15
N ARG A 168 -2.81 -2.46 -10.01
CA ARG A 168 -4.20 -2.35 -9.56
C ARG A 168 -4.29 -1.61 -8.23
N PHE A 169 -5.15 -0.62 -8.17
CA PHE A 169 -5.43 0.15 -6.96
C PHE A 169 -6.83 -0.18 -6.44
N SER A 170 -6.94 -0.46 -5.15
CA SER A 170 -8.22 -0.69 -4.48
C SER A 170 -8.23 -0.12 -3.05
N GLY A 171 -9.41 0.21 -2.53
CA GLY A 171 -9.54 0.93 -1.26
C GLY A 171 -8.87 2.31 -1.25
N ASP A 172 -8.42 2.73 -0.06
CA ASP A 172 -7.76 4.02 0.16
C ASP A 172 -6.26 3.92 -0.15
N VAL A 173 -5.83 4.44 -1.30
CA VAL A 173 -4.43 4.42 -1.73
C VAL A 173 -3.84 5.82 -1.73
N THR A 174 -2.69 5.99 -1.06
CA THR A 174 -1.92 7.25 -1.04
C THR A 174 -0.56 7.04 -1.70
N LEU A 175 -0.18 7.91 -2.63
CA LEU A 175 1.11 7.84 -3.32
C LEU A 175 1.84 9.17 -3.17
N ASN A 176 3.00 9.16 -2.52
CA ASN A 176 3.80 10.36 -2.24
C ASN A 176 5.11 10.27 -3.00
N GLY A 177 5.31 11.04 -4.07
CA GLY A 177 6.60 10.99 -4.79
C GLY A 177 6.78 9.76 -5.68
N VAL A 178 5.70 9.18 -6.23
CA VAL A 178 5.75 7.88 -6.93
C VAL A 178 5.40 8.04 -8.41
N PRO A 179 6.37 8.16 -9.33
CA PRO A 179 6.11 8.14 -10.77
C PRO A 179 5.53 6.79 -11.23
N TRP A 180 4.65 6.86 -12.22
CA TRP A 180 4.07 5.69 -12.88
C TRP A 180 4.66 5.55 -14.26
N VAL A 181 5.16 4.36 -14.58
CA VAL A 181 5.76 4.05 -15.88
C VAL A 181 4.99 2.91 -16.53
N ASP A 182 4.55 3.11 -17.76
CA ASP A 182 3.91 2.11 -18.61
C ASP A 182 4.72 2.06 -19.90
N ASP A 183 5.41 0.94 -20.12
CA ASP A 183 6.29 0.82 -21.29
C ASP A 183 5.54 0.48 -22.58
N GLY A 184 4.21 0.27 -22.54
CA GLY A 184 3.43 0.00 -23.73
C GLY A 184 2.08 -0.67 -23.45
N ALA A 185 2.03 -1.99 -23.58
CA ALA A 185 0.82 -2.79 -23.48
C ALA A 185 0.36 -3.07 -22.04
N GLY A 186 1.04 -2.54 -21.02
CA GLY A 186 0.65 -2.66 -19.62
C GLY A 186 -0.61 -1.84 -19.30
N GLU A 187 -1.11 -1.97 -18.07
CA GLU A 187 -2.22 -1.13 -17.60
C GLU A 187 -2.13 -0.77 -16.12
N PHE A 188 -2.49 0.47 -15.81
CA PHE A 188 -2.83 0.93 -14.46
C PHE A 188 -4.35 0.97 -14.31
N GLN A 189 -4.86 0.23 -13.32
CA GLN A 189 -6.28 -0.03 -13.12
C GLN A 189 -6.72 0.44 -11.73
N ILE A 190 -7.85 1.14 -11.66
CA ILE A 190 -8.54 1.41 -10.40
C ILE A 190 -9.72 0.46 -10.32
N ILE A 191 -9.77 -0.37 -9.27
CA ILE A 191 -10.71 -1.49 -9.17
C ILE A 191 -11.52 -1.41 -7.88
N ASN A 192 -12.84 -1.42 -8.04
CA ASN A 192 -13.82 -1.60 -6.95
C ASN A 192 -13.59 -0.67 -5.77
N THR A 193 -13.21 0.56 -6.04
CA THR A 193 -12.87 1.52 -5.02
C THR A 193 -13.34 2.91 -5.39
N LYS A 194 -13.68 3.68 -4.36
CA LYS A 194 -13.75 5.14 -4.42
C LYS A 194 -12.33 5.69 -4.27
N ALA A 195 -11.37 5.19 -5.05
CA ALA A 195 -9.96 5.52 -4.81
C ALA A 195 -9.78 7.02 -4.85
N ARG A 196 -9.47 7.58 -3.69
CA ARG A 196 -8.94 8.93 -3.58
C ARG A 196 -7.46 8.83 -3.90
N MET A 197 -7.14 8.85 -5.18
CA MET A 197 -5.76 8.97 -5.62
C MET A 197 -5.30 10.40 -5.32
N LEU A 198 -4.66 10.57 -4.18
CA LEU A 198 -3.95 11.81 -3.87
C LEU A 198 -2.65 11.75 -4.67
N GLY A 199 -2.71 12.24 -5.91
CA GLY A 199 -1.58 12.26 -6.82
C GLY A 199 -0.49 13.21 -6.34
N ASP A 200 0.75 12.83 -6.64
CA ASP A 200 1.91 13.69 -6.47
C ASP A 200 1.88 14.83 -7.50
N TYR A 201 1.67 16.04 -6.98
CA TYR A 201 1.66 17.31 -7.71
C TYR A 201 2.92 17.57 -8.55
N ALA A 202 4.06 16.94 -8.21
CA ALA A 202 5.34 17.25 -8.84
C ALA A 202 5.63 16.50 -10.15
N HIS A 203 5.07 15.29 -10.36
CA HIS A 203 5.58 14.39 -11.41
C HIS A 203 4.66 14.13 -12.61
N ARG A 204 3.38 14.56 -12.57
CA ARG A 204 2.38 14.46 -13.66
C ARG A 204 2.18 13.03 -14.20
N LEU A 205 1.07 12.77 -14.88
CA LEU A 205 0.97 11.56 -15.72
C LEU A 205 1.65 11.88 -17.06
N PRO A 206 2.59 11.07 -17.55
CA PRO A 206 3.22 11.34 -18.85
C PRO A 206 2.20 11.24 -19.99
N ALA A 207 2.48 11.91 -21.12
CA ALA A 207 1.58 11.93 -22.28
C ALA A 207 1.22 10.51 -22.75
N GLY A 208 -0.05 10.29 -23.09
CA GLY A 208 -0.48 9.03 -23.73
C GLY A 208 -0.67 7.86 -22.76
N TYR A 209 -0.52 8.09 -21.45
CA TYR A 209 -0.82 7.09 -20.43
C TYR A 209 -2.34 6.93 -20.29
N ARG A 210 -2.79 5.69 -20.14
CA ARG A 210 -4.22 5.33 -20.05
C ARG A 210 -4.54 4.89 -18.63
N LEU A 211 -5.41 5.65 -17.96
CA LEU A 211 -6.02 5.20 -16.71
C LEU A 211 -7.28 4.40 -17.03
N VAL A 212 -7.32 3.14 -16.59
CA VAL A 212 -8.47 2.26 -16.79
C VAL A 212 -9.29 2.18 -15.51
N LEU A 213 -10.57 2.58 -15.60
CA LEU A 213 -11.53 2.52 -14.50
C LEU A 213 -12.37 1.25 -14.66
N ILE A 214 -12.31 0.36 -13.66
CA ILE A 214 -13.02 -0.93 -13.69
C ILE A 214 -14.00 -1.02 -12.50
N SER A 215 -15.28 -1.13 -12.82
CA SER A 215 -16.33 -1.48 -11.86
C SER A 215 -16.78 -2.92 -12.07
N THR A 216 -16.71 -3.76 -11.04
CA THR A 216 -17.28 -5.12 -11.10
C THR A 216 -18.75 -5.17 -10.64
N TYR A 217 -19.33 -4.05 -10.22
CA TYR A 217 -20.70 -3.96 -9.68
C TYR A 217 -21.76 -3.60 -10.75
N GLY A 218 -21.47 -3.79 -12.04
CA GLY A 218 -22.49 -3.92 -13.09
C GLY A 218 -23.17 -2.64 -13.60
N HIS A 219 -22.71 -1.45 -13.23
CA HIS A 219 -23.40 -0.19 -13.61
C HIS A 219 -22.59 0.86 -14.38
N PHE A 220 -21.34 0.57 -14.75
CA PHE A 220 -20.56 1.42 -15.65
C PHE A 220 -19.88 0.57 -16.73
N ALA A 221 -20.01 0.98 -17.99
CA ALA A 221 -19.12 0.46 -19.04
C ALA A 221 -17.67 0.84 -18.67
N THR A 222 -16.70 -0.02 -18.96
CA THR A 222 -15.27 0.27 -18.78
C THR A 222 -14.97 1.65 -19.36
N ALA A 223 -14.62 2.61 -18.51
CA ALA A 223 -14.27 3.95 -18.93
C ALA A 223 -12.74 4.02 -19.05
N GLN A 224 -12.26 4.35 -20.25
CA GLN A 224 -10.86 4.66 -20.47
C GLN A 224 -10.73 6.17 -20.46
N TRP A 225 -9.94 6.69 -19.53
CA TRP A 225 -9.60 8.09 -19.51
C TRP A 225 -8.16 8.27 -19.97
N THR A 226 -8.01 8.90 -21.13
CA THR A 226 -6.72 9.38 -21.64
C THR A 226 -6.52 10.78 -21.11
N VAL A 227 -5.48 10.97 -20.29
CA VAL A 227 -5.10 12.28 -19.79
C VAL A 227 -4.09 12.88 -20.79
N ALA A 228 -4.33 14.11 -21.26
CA ALA A 228 -3.30 14.86 -21.98
C ALA A 228 -2.12 15.14 -21.02
N GLU A 229 -0.92 15.49 -21.52
CA GLU A 229 0.17 15.91 -20.62
C GLU A 229 -0.32 16.96 -19.63
N GLY A 230 -0.20 16.67 -18.33
CA GLY A 230 -0.79 17.55 -17.34
C GLY A 230 -0.90 16.96 -15.95
N GLU A 231 -1.38 17.81 -15.06
CA GLU A 231 -1.62 17.50 -13.66
C GLU A 231 -2.98 16.80 -13.55
N PHE A 232 -2.97 15.55 -13.07
CA PHE A 232 -4.21 14.91 -12.65
C PHE A 232 -4.37 15.13 -11.15
N VAL A 233 -5.23 16.09 -10.78
CA VAL A 233 -5.68 16.23 -9.40
C VAL A 233 -7.16 15.91 -9.31
N ASN A 234 -7.47 14.77 -8.68
CA ASN A 234 -8.82 14.49 -8.29
C ASN A 234 -9.13 15.13 -6.93
N HIS A 235 -9.85 16.26 -6.95
CA HIS A 235 -10.36 16.93 -5.74
C HIS A 235 -11.68 16.30 -5.24
N GLY A 236 -12.15 15.22 -5.85
CA GLY A 236 -13.46 14.62 -5.61
C GLY A 236 -13.47 13.09 -5.62
N VAL A 237 -14.66 12.53 -5.81
CA VAL A 237 -14.89 11.08 -5.94
C VAL A 237 -14.88 10.76 -7.44
N ILE A 238 -14.10 9.75 -7.86
CA ILE A 238 -14.36 9.10 -9.15
C ILE A 238 -15.47 8.09 -8.89
N GLU A 239 -16.67 8.39 -9.36
CA GLU A 239 -17.83 7.48 -9.36
C GLU A 239 -17.93 6.73 -10.68
#